data_AF-A0A815GYR3-F1
#
_entry.id   AF-A0A815GYR3-F1
#
_cell.length_a   1.000
_cell.length_b   1.000
_cell.length_c   1.000
_cell.angle_alpha   90.00
_cell.angle_beta   90.00
_cell.angle_gamma   90.00
#
_symmetry.space_group_name_H-M   'P 1'
#
loop_
_entity.id
_entity.type
_entity.pdbx_description
1 polymer ?
#
loop_
_entity_poly.entity_id
_entity_poly.type
_entity_poly.pdbx_seq_one_letter_code
_entity_poly.pdbx_strand_id
1 'polypeptide(L)'
;MYNLTEQQTDLSILFIPFTITIMLKESLSTTSLSFKETYPLIKITIFRITFILGAILMLVYFRSQHHKVTIRNKSLHIWYNVEQKLKRPPYVNRDHGFCGPCPHDKLSSNAWQLTDLVAHISSKHPFLINIGAASTAGGQYDPTHPLLTAMNVSFSALLIDPNTDSSLFNAYPRRNNIQIIHDFIWSESVVQNIFERYNVSKHFTILKLDIDSYECSVLESILRAGYRPELIHTEFNPIFPPPVIFIPIYNATTKNDWKPALWSNNNLFYGCSLSALSNLLKSFDYILHEVDFWDVIYIQREIAQSTQIQVPANDHIAYRHGFLEHSCLSYCKANAKLYNSKIENAIKTAWNQSNVTFMTNVIDLFAPISLKTNGKHPYIISP
;
A
#
# COMPACT_ATOMS: atom_id res chain seq x y z
N MET A 1 7.13 -45.39 -8.17
CA MET A 1 7.97 -45.32 -9.39
C MET A 1 7.70 -44.02 -10.09
N TYR A 2 8.56 -43.02 -9.88
CA TYR A 2 9.01 -42.00 -10.83
C TYR A 2 10.12 -41.25 -10.09
N ASN A 3 11.37 -41.51 -10.49
CA ASN A 3 12.58 -40.89 -9.95
C ASN A 3 12.77 -39.53 -10.64
N LEU A 4 12.97 -38.48 -9.85
CA LEU A 4 13.57 -37.23 -10.31
C LEU A 4 15.02 -37.24 -9.85
N THR A 5 15.93 -37.43 -10.80
CA THR A 5 17.37 -37.26 -10.61
C THR A 5 17.73 -35.79 -10.73
N GLU A 6 18.25 -35.24 -9.64
CA GLU A 6 18.84 -33.92 -9.53
C GLU A 6 20.17 -33.90 -10.33
N GLN A 7 20.25 -33.05 -11.35
CA GLN A 7 21.44 -32.91 -12.19
C GLN A 7 22.31 -31.79 -11.63
N GLN A 8 23.32 -32.17 -10.83
CA GLN A 8 24.40 -31.31 -10.36
C GLN A 8 25.20 -30.81 -11.57
N THR A 9 25.26 -29.50 -11.76
CA THR A 9 26.15 -28.88 -12.75
C THR A 9 27.42 -28.42 -12.03
N ASP A 10 28.51 -29.14 -12.29
CA ASP A 10 29.86 -28.78 -11.87
C ASP A 10 30.30 -27.45 -12.51
N LEU A 11 30.46 -26.43 -11.68
CA LEU A 11 31.10 -25.17 -12.02
C LEU A 11 32.60 -25.27 -11.71
N SER A 12 33.35 -25.87 -12.63
CA SER A 12 34.82 -25.79 -12.67
C SER A 12 35.23 -24.47 -13.33
N ILE A 13 35.20 -23.37 -12.56
CA ILE A 13 35.76 -22.08 -12.97
C ILE A 13 37.20 -21.95 -12.46
N LEU A 14 38.12 -22.09 -13.42
CA LEU A 14 39.37 -21.34 -13.60
C LEU A 14 40.38 -21.28 -12.42
N PHE A 15 41.32 -22.21 -12.43
CA PHE A 15 42.72 -21.95 -12.06
C PHE A 15 43.45 -21.35 -13.29
N ILE A 16 43.53 -20.01 -13.41
CA ILE A 16 44.31 -19.33 -14.47
C ILE A 16 45.54 -18.49 -14.01
N PRO A 17 45.87 -18.24 -12.72
CA PRO A 17 46.99 -17.35 -12.45
C PRO A 17 48.39 -17.99 -12.63
N PHE A 18 48.51 -19.31 -12.83
CA PHE A 18 49.81 -19.98 -12.79
C PHE A 18 50.55 -20.07 -14.14
N THR A 19 49.84 -20.14 -15.27
CA THR A 19 50.46 -20.42 -16.58
C THR A 19 51.09 -19.19 -17.23
N ILE A 20 50.58 -17.98 -16.96
CA ILE A 20 51.11 -16.72 -17.55
C ILE A 20 52.47 -16.34 -16.95
N THR A 21 52.74 -16.73 -15.70
CA THR A 21 54.02 -16.43 -15.03
C THR A 21 55.19 -17.20 -15.64
N ILE A 22 54.93 -18.36 -16.27
CA ILE A 22 55.98 -19.22 -16.83
C ILE A 22 56.42 -18.72 -18.23
N MET A 23 55.50 -18.27 -19.08
CA MET A 23 55.85 -17.80 -20.44
C MET A 23 56.62 -16.47 -20.49
N LEU A 24 56.40 -15.56 -19.53
CA LEU A 24 57.15 -14.29 -19.49
C LEU A 24 58.62 -14.46 -19.09
N LYS A 25 58.97 -15.56 -18.41
CA LYS A 25 60.34 -15.81 -17.94
C LYS A 25 61.28 -16.27 -19.07
N GLU A 26 60.75 -16.92 -20.09
CA GLU A 26 61.55 -17.42 -21.23
C GLU A 26 61.80 -16.36 -22.32
N SER A 27 60.88 -15.41 -22.49
CA SER A 27 60.97 -14.33 -23.50
C SER A 27 61.97 -13.21 -23.13
N LEU A 28 62.23 -12.96 -21.85
CA LEU A 28 63.06 -11.85 -21.37
C LEU A 28 64.57 -12.17 -21.28
N SER A 29 65.04 -13.30 -21.81
CA SER A 29 66.44 -13.73 -21.72
C SER A 29 67.39 -13.05 -22.73
N THR A 30 66.90 -12.16 -23.61
CA THR A 30 67.70 -11.63 -24.73
C THR A 30 67.84 -10.11 -24.80
N THR A 31 67.38 -9.35 -23.81
CA THR A 31 67.55 -7.88 -23.79
C THR A 31 68.19 -7.38 -22.50
N SER A 32 69.31 -6.66 -22.65
CA SER A 32 70.15 -6.15 -21.56
C SER A 32 69.58 -4.89 -20.88
N LEU A 33 68.29 -4.89 -20.55
CA LEU A 33 67.71 -3.90 -19.64
C LEU A 33 67.70 -4.45 -18.21
N SER A 34 68.14 -3.62 -17.27
CA SER A 34 68.18 -3.90 -15.83
C SER A 34 66.83 -4.45 -15.32
N PHE A 35 66.78 -5.76 -15.08
CA PHE A 35 65.60 -6.50 -14.61
C PHE A 35 65.03 -5.97 -13.28
N LYS A 36 65.83 -5.20 -12.53
CA LYS A 36 65.43 -4.65 -11.23
C LYS A 36 64.44 -3.48 -11.34
N GLU A 37 64.42 -2.74 -12.45
CA GLU A 37 63.55 -1.56 -12.59
C GLU A 37 62.25 -1.84 -13.37
N THR A 38 62.23 -2.84 -14.25
CA THR A 38 61.06 -3.19 -15.06
C THR A 38 60.07 -4.13 -14.36
N TYR A 39 60.55 -4.97 -13.43
CA TYR A 39 59.72 -5.96 -12.74
C TYR A 39 58.54 -5.38 -11.93
N PRO A 40 58.69 -4.26 -11.20
CA PRO A 40 57.56 -3.64 -10.49
C PRO A 40 56.49 -3.11 -11.45
N LEU A 41 56.90 -2.50 -12.58
CA LEU A 41 55.98 -1.99 -13.60
C LEU A 41 55.17 -3.11 -14.27
N ILE A 42 55.82 -4.24 -14.56
CA ILE A 42 55.16 -5.41 -15.14
C ILE A 42 54.12 -5.98 -14.17
N LYS A 43 54.45 -6.09 -12.87
CA LYS A 43 53.50 -6.54 -11.84
C LYS A 43 52.28 -5.63 -11.70
N ILE A 44 52.49 -4.31 -11.71
CA ILE A 44 51.39 -3.34 -11.64
C ILE A 44 50.50 -3.43 -12.88
N THR A 45 51.10 -3.59 -14.05
CA THR A 45 50.37 -3.72 -15.33
C THR A 45 49.54 -5.00 -15.36
N ILE A 46 50.12 -6.14 -14.98
CA ILE A 46 49.39 -7.42 -14.89
C ILE A 46 48.24 -7.34 -13.89
N PHE A 47 48.47 -6.74 -12.72
CA PHE A 47 47.42 -6.58 -11.71
C PHE A 47 46.24 -5.72 -12.23
N ARG A 48 46.53 -4.61 -12.91
CA ARG A 48 45.51 -3.74 -13.52
C ARG A 48 44.71 -4.47 -14.59
N ILE A 49 45.37 -5.23 -15.46
CA ILE A 49 44.71 -6.00 -16.52
C ILE A 49 43.79 -7.07 -15.91
N THR A 50 44.27 -7.82 -14.92
CA THR A 50 43.48 -8.85 -14.24
C THR A 50 42.26 -8.26 -13.52
N PHE A 51 42.42 -7.09 -12.87
CA PHE A 51 41.32 -6.40 -12.21
C PHE A 51 40.25 -5.91 -13.20
N ILE A 52 40.67 -5.32 -14.32
CA ILE A 52 39.75 -4.84 -15.37
C ILE A 52 39.00 -6.02 -16.00
N LEU A 53 39.69 -7.11 -16.32
CA LEU A 53 39.06 -8.32 -16.87
C LEU A 53 38.07 -8.95 -15.87
N GLY A 54 38.42 -8.97 -14.58
CA GLY A 54 37.51 -9.40 -13.51
C GLY A 54 36.25 -8.55 -13.44
N ALA A 55 36.38 -7.21 -13.49
CA ALA A 55 35.25 -6.29 -13.49
C ALA A 55 34.35 -6.44 -14.74
N ILE A 56 34.95 -6.64 -15.92
CA ILE A 56 34.21 -6.90 -17.16
C ILE A 56 33.45 -8.22 -17.08
N LEU A 57 34.09 -9.30 -16.61
CA LEU A 57 33.44 -10.60 -16.42
C LEU A 57 32.29 -10.50 -15.41
N MET A 58 32.46 -9.74 -14.32
CA MET A 58 31.40 -9.50 -13.34
C MET A 58 30.23 -8.73 -13.97
N LEU A 59 30.50 -7.68 -14.75
CA LEU A 59 29.48 -6.92 -15.48
C LEU A 59 28.74 -7.79 -16.51
N VAL A 60 29.45 -8.62 -17.27
CA VAL A 60 28.86 -9.57 -18.22
C VAL A 60 28.00 -10.59 -17.50
N TYR A 61 28.46 -11.10 -16.36
CA TYR A 61 27.71 -12.02 -15.50
C TYR A 61 26.42 -11.36 -14.98
N PHE A 62 26.50 -10.17 -14.38
CA PHE A 62 25.32 -9.44 -13.91
C PHE A 62 24.35 -9.10 -15.04
N ARG A 63 24.85 -8.73 -16.23
CA ARG A 63 24.03 -8.45 -17.41
C ARG A 63 23.36 -9.72 -17.97
N SER A 64 24.04 -10.86 -17.90
CA SER A 64 23.49 -12.18 -18.24
C SER A 64 22.39 -12.62 -17.27
N GLN A 65 22.57 -12.39 -15.97
CA GLN A 65 21.53 -12.62 -14.96
C GLN A 65 20.33 -11.70 -15.17
N HIS A 66 20.56 -10.44 -15.53
CA HIS A 66 19.48 -9.50 -15.87
C HIS A 66 18.71 -9.87 -17.15
N HIS A 67 19.35 -10.46 -18.16
CA HIS A 67 18.64 -10.88 -19.38
C HIS A 67 17.80 -12.15 -19.19
N LYS A 68 18.08 -12.97 -18.16
CA LYS A 68 17.21 -14.09 -17.77
C LYS A 68 15.99 -13.64 -16.95
N VAL A 69 15.95 -12.39 -16.47
CA VAL A 69 14.71 -11.73 -16.06
C VAL A 69 14.06 -11.12 -17.29
N THR A 70 13.65 -11.99 -18.23
CA THR A 70 12.64 -11.58 -19.20
C THR A 70 11.35 -11.44 -18.41
N ILE A 71 10.98 -10.20 -18.07
CA ILE A 71 9.62 -9.86 -17.68
C ILE A 71 8.76 -10.25 -18.87
N ARG A 72 8.25 -11.48 -18.88
CA ARG A 72 7.02 -11.79 -19.61
C ARG A 72 6.00 -10.85 -19.01
N ASN A 73 5.78 -9.72 -19.68
CA ASN A 73 4.58 -8.93 -19.56
C ASN A 73 3.42 -9.88 -19.93
N LYS A 74 2.99 -10.70 -18.97
CA LYS A 74 1.65 -11.26 -18.98
C LYS A 74 0.76 -10.02 -18.88
N SER A 75 0.23 -9.62 -20.02
CA SER A 75 -0.82 -8.63 -20.12
C SER A 75 -1.85 -8.90 -19.03
N LEU A 76 -1.99 -7.97 -18.09
CA LEU A 76 -3.11 -7.97 -17.17
C LEU A 76 -4.40 -7.92 -18.01
N HIS A 77 -5.23 -8.94 -17.86
CA HIS A 77 -6.46 -9.10 -18.63
C HIS A 77 -7.55 -8.21 -18.03
N ILE A 78 -7.67 -7.00 -18.54
CA ILE A 78 -8.72 -6.03 -18.19
C ILE A 78 -10.10 -6.71 -18.17
N TRP A 79 -10.71 -6.71 -16.97
CA TRP A 79 -12.10 -7.03 -16.56
C TRP A 79 -12.84 -8.15 -17.30
N TYR A 80 -13.08 -9.26 -16.57
CA TYR A 80 -14.15 -10.23 -16.87
C TYR A 80 -15.07 -10.40 -15.65
N ASN A 81 -16.37 -10.42 -15.90
CA ASN A 81 -17.45 -10.69 -14.95
C ASN A 81 -17.29 -12.08 -14.32
N VAL A 82 -17.07 -12.16 -13.00
CA VAL A 82 -17.18 -13.42 -12.25
C VAL A 82 -18.46 -13.38 -11.42
N GLU A 83 -19.54 -13.91 -11.98
CA GLU A 83 -20.81 -14.16 -11.29
C GLU A 83 -20.78 -15.51 -10.53
N GLN A 84 -19.92 -15.63 -9.52
CA GLN A 84 -20.14 -16.61 -8.45
C GLN A 84 -20.36 -15.87 -7.14
N LYS A 85 -21.52 -15.21 -7.04
CA LYS A 85 -21.91 -14.49 -5.83
C LYS A 85 -22.25 -15.50 -4.74
N LEU A 86 -21.47 -15.50 -3.67
CA LEU A 86 -21.90 -16.02 -2.36
C LEU A 86 -23.33 -15.53 -2.09
N LYS A 87 -24.14 -16.32 -1.36
CA LYS A 87 -25.51 -15.92 -1.04
C LYS A 87 -25.46 -14.73 -0.07
N ARG A 88 -25.41 -13.51 -0.62
CA ARG A 88 -25.29 -12.26 0.13
C ARG A 88 -26.62 -12.04 0.88
N PRO A 89 -26.64 -12.00 2.23
CA PRO A 89 -27.81 -11.52 2.95
C PRO A 89 -28.22 -10.14 2.39
N PRO A 90 -29.52 -9.80 2.42
CA PRO A 90 -29.98 -8.45 2.11
C PRO A 90 -29.47 -7.52 3.21
N TYR A 91 -28.20 -7.13 3.12
CA TYR A 91 -27.59 -6.27 4.12
C TYR A 91 -28.16 -4.87 3.94
N VAL A 92 -28.74 -4.38 5.02
CA VAL A 92 -29.44 -3.10 5.10
C VAL A 92 -28.43 -2.07 5.58
N ASN A 93 -28.41 -0.94 4.88
CA ASN A 93 -27.62 0.26 5.15
C ASN A 93 -26.11 0.15 4.96
N ARG A 94 -25.69 0.47 3.73
CA ARG A 94 -24.39 1.11 3.48
C ARG A 94 -24.47 2.49 4.10
N ASP A 95 -23.51 2.93 4.89
CA ASP A 95 -23.28 4.36 4.99
C ASP A 95 -22.13 4.63 4.06
N HIS A 96 -22.36 5.42 3.02
CA HIS A 96 -21.27 6.00 2.24
C HIS A 96 -20.62 7.15 3.03
N GLY A 97 -20.39 6.91 4.32
CA GLY A 97 -20.02 7.86 5.37
C GLY A 97 -20.99 9.03 5.55
N PHE A 98 -20.89 10.01 4.66
CA PHE A 98 -21.53 11.32 4.85
C PHE A 98 -22.96 11.42 4.31
N CYS A 99 -23.38 10.48 3.46
CA CYS A 99 -24.65 10.55 2.74
C CYS A 99 -25.67 9.50 3.15
N GLY A 100 -25.35 8.58 4.06
CA GLY A 100 -26.26 7.51 4.44
C GLY A 100 -26.43 6.46 3.35
N PRO A 101 -27.47 5.61 3.49
CA PRO A 101 -27.75 4.51 2.59
C PRO A 101 -28.28 4.93 1.23
N CYS A 102 -27.44 4.77 0.22
CA CYS A 102 -27.84 4.97 -1.17
C CYS A 102 -28.73 3.83 -1.69
N PRO A 103 -29.94 4.13 -2.22
CA PRO A 103 -30.88 3.13 -2.72
C PRO A 103 -30.49 2.48 -4.06
N HIS A 104 -29.54 3.09 -4.80
CA HIS A 104 -29.07 2.59 -6.09
C HIS A 104 -28.01 1.50 -5.96
N ASP A 105 -27.47 1.34 -4.76
CA ASP A 105 -26.33 0.47 -4.55
C ASP A 105 -26.79 -0.95 -4.21
N LYS A 106 -27.05 -1.74 -5.25
CA LYS A 106 -27.61 -3.09 -5.11
C LYS A 106 -26.58 -4.22 -5.29
N LEU A 107 -25.35 -3.95 -5.76
CA LEU A 107 -24.55 -5.00 -6.42
C LEU A 107 -23.10 -5.25 -5.92
N SER A 108 -22.42 -4.32 -5.24
CA SER A 108 -21.09 -4.56 -4.63
C SER A 108 -20.75 -3.44 -3.66
N SER A 109 -20.44 -3.75 -2.39
CA SER A 109 -19.80 -2.80 -1.45
C SER A 109 -18.39 -3.30 -1.17
N ASN A 110 -17.49 -2.43 -0.71
CA ASN A 110 -16.18 -2.84 -0.19
C ASN A 110 -16.23 -4.02 0.77
N ALA A 111 -17.27 -4.09 1.62
CA ALA A 111 -17.44 -5.21 2.54
C ALA A 111 -17.61 -6.56 1.81
N TRP A 112 -18.41 -6.57 0.74
CA TRP A 112 -18.56 -7.74 -0.11
C TRP A 112 -17.32 -8.01 -0.95
N GLN A 113 -16.65 -6.96 -1.42
CA GLN A 113 -15.42 -7.11 -2.18
C GLN A 113 -14.31 -7.72 -1.33
N LEU A 114 -14.12 -7.26 -0.08
CA LEU A 114 -13.20 -7.88 0.88
C LEU A 114 -13.58 -9.34 1.14
N THR A 115 -14.86 -9.63 1.31
CA THR A 115 -15.35 -11.00 1.50
C THR A 115 -14.99 -11.90 0.31
N ASP A 116 -15.25 -11.42 -0.91
CA ASP A 116 -15.00 -12.16 -2.14
C ASP A 116 -13.47 -12.33 -2.37
N LEU A 117 -12.66 -11.30 -2.11
CA LEU A 117 -11.20 -11.36 -2.19
C LEU A 117 -10.61 -12.37 -1.19
N VAL A 118 -11.06 -12.34 0.05
CA VAL A 118 -10.60 -13.27 1.09
C VAL A 118 -10.94 -14.71 0.74
N ALA A 119 -12.15 -14.95 0.23
CA ALA A 119 -12.57 -16.28 -0.22
C ALA A 119 -11.67 -16.79 -1.36
N HIS A 120 -11.18 -15.88 -2.21
CA HIS A 120 -10.30 -16.20 -3.33
C HIS A 120 -8.83 -16.44 -2.94
N ILE A 121 -8.31 -15.74 -1.92
CA ILE A 121 -6.90 -15.82 -1.49
C ILE A 121 -6.58 -17.10 -0.69
N SER A 122 -7.56 -17.71 -0.03
CA SER A 122 -7.41 -18.99 0.70
C SER A 122 -6.34 -19.00 1.81
N SER A 123 -6.44 -18.04 2.75
CA SER A 123 -5.61 -18.07 3.96
C SER A 123 -6.09 -19.16 4.93
N LYS A 124 -5.18 -20.03 5.39
CA LYS A 124 -5.50 -21.14 6.31
C LYS A 124 -5.93 -20.67 7.71
N HIS A 125 -5.41 -19.53 8.15
CA HIS A 125 -5.71 -18.92 9.45
C HIS A 125 -5.84 -17.40 9.28
N PRO A 126 -6.98 -16.95 8.74
CA PRO A 126 -7.12 -15.54 8.40
C PRO A 126 -7.13 -14.68 9.67
N PHE A 127 -6.31 -13.63 9.66
CA PHE A 127 -6.19 -12.68 10.75
C PHE A 127 -6.44 -11.26 10.24
N LEU A 128 -7.35 -10.56 10.89
CA LEU A 128 -7.73 -9.18 10.60
C LEU A 128 -7.19 -8.25 11.69
N ILE A 129 -6.62 -7.13 11.28
CA ILE A 129 -6.41 -5.97 12.13
C ILE A 129 -7.31 -4.86 11.61
N ASN A 130 -8.21 -4.37 12.46
CA ASN A 130 -9.09 -3.26 12.16
C ASN A 130 -8.76 -2.10 13.08
N ILE A 131 -8.11 -1.09 12.54
CA ILE A 131 -7.80 0.17 13.21
C ILE A 131 -8.87 1.19 12.83
N GLY A 132 -9.51 1.78 13.84
CA GLY A 132 -10.70 2.59 13.67
C GLY A 132 -11.95 1.72 13.57
N ALA A 133 -12.08 0.79 14.50
CA ALA A 133 -13.14 -0.21 14.47
C ALA A 133 -14.50 0.32 14.95
N ALA A 134 -14.56 1.52 15.54
CA ALA A 134 -15.81 2.10 15.99
C ALA A 134 -16.69 2.45 14.80
N SER A 135 -17.84 1.80 14.75
CA SER A 135 -18.92 2.12 13.82
C SER A 135 -20.16 2.43 14.62
N THR A 136 -20.88 3.45 14.18
CA THR A 136 -22.26 3.66 14.61
C THR A 136 -23.14 2.50 14.11
N ALA A 137 -24.38 2.42 14.59
CA ALA A 137 -25.35 1.39 14.18
C ALA A 137 -24.90 -0.07 14.37
N GLY A 138 -24.05 -0.35 15.37
CA GLY A 138 -23.67 -1.72 15.71
C GLY A 138 -22.78 -2.39 14.65
N GLY A 139 -21.83 -1.66 14.07
CA GLY A 139 -20.85 -2.24 13.14
C GLY A 139 -21.25 -2.26 11.68
N GLN A 140 -22.50 -1.90 11.35
CA GLN A 140 -23.06 -2.08 10.01
C GLN A 140 -22.33 -1.30 8.91
N TYR A 141 -21.58 -0.25 9.28
CA TYR A 141 -20.82 0.57 8.35
C TYR A 141 -19.36 0.17 8.24
N ASP A 142 -18.88 -0.70 9.14
CA ASP A 142 -17.52 -1.21 9.04
C ASP A 142 -17.45 -2.28 7.95
N PRO A 143 -16.60 -2.12 6.91
CA PRO A 143 -16.51 -3.06 5.80
C PRO A 143 -15.96 -4.42 6.22
N THR A 144 -15.36 -4.53 7.40
CA THR A 144 -14.89 -5.80 7.97
C THR A 144 -15.97 -6.52 8.78
N HIS A 145 -17.07 -5.85 9.14
CA HIS A 145 -18.13 -6.44 9.96
C HIS A 145 -18.72 -7.72 9.36
N PRO A 146 -19.02 -7.82 8.04
CA PRO A 146 -19.46 -9.09 7.44
C PRO A 146 -18.44 -10.22 7.55
N LEU A 147 -17.13 -9.90 7.50
CA LEU A 147 -16.07 -10.90 7.67
C LEU A 147 -16.10 -11.52 9.08
N LEU A 148 -16.47 -10.72 10.08
CA LEU A 148 -16.47 -11.14 11.48
C LEU A 148 -17.78 -11.76 11.94
N THR A 149 -18.90 -11.41 11.29
CA THR A 149 -20.26 -11.86 11.65
C THR A 149 -20.84 -12.92 10.73
N ALA A 150 -20.63 -12.80 9.41
CA ALA A 150 -21.27 -13.64 8.40
C ALA A 150 -20.34 -14.74 7.87
N MET A 151 -19.02 -14.49 7.81
CA MET A 151 -18.07 -15.54 7.52
C MET A 151 -17.80 -16.39 8.76
N ASN A 152 -17.65 -17.70 8.52
CA ASN A 152 -17.51 -18.76 9.52
C ASN A 152 -16.47 -18.41 10.61
N VAL A 153 -16.55 -19.08 11.78
CA VAL A 153 -15.75 -18.90 13.02
C VAL A 153 -14.22 -18.83 12.89
N SER A 154 -13.64 -18.92 11.70
CA SER A 154 -12.20 -19.00 11.42
C SER A 154 -11.43 -17.67 11.45
N PHE A 155 -12.10 -16.51 11.28
CA PHE A 155 -11.39 -15.23 11.37
C PHE A 155 -11.08 -14.84 12.80
N SER A 156 -9.79 -14.70 13.10
CA SER A 156 -9.31 -14.06 14.32
C SER A 156 -9.09 -12.57 14.05
N ALA A 157 -9.33 -11.71 15.05
CA ALA A 157 -9.24 -10.27 14.82
C ALA A 157 -8.70 -9.48 16.02
N LEU A 158 -8.00 -8.40 15.69
CA LEU A 158 -7.64 -7.32 16.62
C LEU A 158 -8.35 -6.04 16.18
N LEU A 159 -9.31 -5.59 16.97
CA LEU A 159 -10.12 -4.39 16.72
C LEU A 159 -9.62 -3.28 17.64
N ILE A 160 -9.24 -2.14 17.09
CA ILE A 160 -8.61 -1.05 17.84
C ILE A 160 -9.38 0.23 17.59
N ASP A 161 -9.83 0.88 18.67
CA ASP A 161 -10.48 2.18 18.60
C ASP A 161 -10.41 2.90 19.96
N PRO A 162 -10.09 4.21 20.03
CA PRO A 162 -10.07 4.92 21.30
C PRO A 162 -11.45 5.09 21.95
N ASN A 163 -12.54 4.89 21.19
CA ASN A 163 -13.90 4.99 21.69
C ASN A 163 -14.22 3.87 22.67
N THR A 164 -14.63 4.24 23.88
CA THR A 164 -15.00 3.31 24.95
C THR A 164 -16.51 2.99 24.97
N ASP A 165 -17.27 3.43 23.98
CA ASP A 165 -18.70 3.16 23.89
C ASP A 165 -18.96 1.65 23.75
N SER A 166 -19.89 1.18 24.57
CA SER A 166 -20.48 -0.16 24.51
C SER A 166 -21.01 -0.55 23.12
N SER A 167 -21.35 0.42 22.27
CA SER A 167 -21.79 0.19 20.89
C SER A 167 -20.75 -0.58 20.07
N LEU A 168 -19.45 -0.32 20.28
CA LEU A 168 -18.36 -1.08 19.65
C LEU A 168 -18.38 -2.56 20.09
N PHE A 169 -18.55 -2.82 21.39
CA PHE A 169 -18.61 -4.19 21.91
C PHE A 169 -19.83 -4.96 21.44
N ASN A 170 -20.95 -4.25 21.23
CA ASN A 170 -22.20 -4.85 20.78
C ASN A 170 -22.23 -5.05 19.27
N ALA A 171 -21.37 -4.35 18.52
CA ALA A 171 -21.24 -4.48 17.08
C ALA A 171 -20.63 -5.82 16.65
N TYR A 172 -19.70 -6.36 17.45
CA TYR A 172 -18.95 -7.55 17.07
C TYR A 172 -19.35 -8.78 17.90
N PRO A 173 -19.26 -10.00 17.32
CA PRO A 173 -19.64 -11.20 18.03
C PRO A 173 -18.64 -11.49 19.15
N ARG A 174 -19.15 -11.89 20.32
CA ARG A 174 -18.32 -12.25 21.48
C ARG A 174 -17.65 -13.61 21.25
N ARG A 175 -16.52 -13.59 20.55
CA ARG A 175 -15.68 -14.77 20.28
C ARG A 175 -14.33 -14.63 20.96
N ASN A 176 -13.80 -15.72 21.52
CA ASN A 176 -12.50 -15.72 22.20
C ASN A 176 -11.32 -15.40 21.26
N ASN A 177 -11.52 -15.47 19.94
CA ASN A 177 -10.53 -15.12 18.93
C ASN A 177 -10.69 -13.71 18.34
N ILE A 178 -11.56 -12.88 18.92
CA ILE A 178 -11.65 -11.44 18.64
C ILE A 178 -11.23 -10.70 19.90
N GLN A 179 -10.24 -9.81 19.76
CA GLN A 179 -9.80 -8.93 20.82
C GLN A 179 -10.12 -7.47 20.45
N ILE A 180 -10.75 -6.76 21.37
CA ILE A 180 -11.05 -5.32 21.25
C ILE A 180 -10.09 -4.56 22.17
N ILE A 181 -9.43 -3.52 21.64
CA ILE A 181 -8.50 -2.66 22.35
C ILE A 181 -9.01 -1.23 22.28
N HIS A 182 -9.04 -0.58 23.45
CA HIS A 182 -9.29 0.86 23.55
C HIS A 182 -7.98 1.63 23.62
N ASP A 183 -7.45 2.00 22.47
CA ASP A 183 -6.21 2.77 22.41
C ASP A 183 -6.23 3.77 21.26
N PHE A 184 -5.46 4.84 21.44
CA PHE A 184 -5.16 5.77 20.37
C PHE A 184 -4.05 5.20 19.50
N ILE A 185 -4.19 5.35 18.19
CA ILE A 185 -3.12 5.04 17.25
C ILE A 185 -2.29 6.29 17.02
N TRP A 186 -0.97 6.09 17.01
CA TRP A 186 0.03 7.10 16.66
C TRP A 186 1.02 6.47 15.69
N SER A 187 1.36 7.16 14.61
CA SER A 187 2.29 6.63 13.59
C SER A 187 3.61 6.14 14.19
N GLU A 188 4.17 6.91 15.10
CA GLU A 188 5.50 6.73 15.68
C GLU A 188 5.58 5.55 16.64
N SER A 189 4.44 5.11 17.18
CA SER A 189 4.40 4.10 18.24
C SER A 189 3.45 2.94 17.96
N VAL A 190 2.68 2.95 16.86
CA VAL A 190 1.71 1.89 16.54
C VAL A 190 2.37 0.51 16.53
N VAL A 191 3.61 0.43 16.05
CA VAL A 191 4.35 -0.82 15.99
C VAL A 191 4.62 -1.38 17.38
N GLN A 192 5.22 -0.58 18.27
CA GLN A 192 5.59 -1.03 19.62
C GLN A 192 4.37 -1.22 20.51
N ASN A 193 3.47 -0.24 20.51
CA ASN A 193 2.34 -0.19 21.45
C ASN A 193 1.22 -1.16 21.09
N ILE A 194 1.08 -1.51 19.81
CA ILE A 194 0.02 -2.40 19.32
C ILE A 194 0.62 -3.67 18.74
N PHE A 195 1.37 -3.57 17.64
CA PHE A 195 1.71 -4.78 16.88
C PHE A 195 2.66 -5.72 17.65
N GLU A 196 3.69 -5.18 18.30
CA GLU A 196 4.61 -5.98 19.13
C GLU A 196 3.96 -6.40 20.44
N ARG A 197 3.28 -5.48 21.14
CA ARG A 197 2.58 -5.75 22.41
C ARG A 197 1.57 -6.90 22.30
N TYR A 198 0.83 -6.97 21.20
CA TYR A 198 -0.18 -8.00 20.95
C TYR A 198 0.34 -9.17 20.10
N ASN A 199 1.66 -9.27 19.91
CA ASN A 199 2.32 -10.35 19.16
C ASN A 199 1.72 -10.57 17.77
N VAL A 200 1.40 -9.48 17.07
CA VAL A 200 0.91 -9.53 15.69
C VAL A 200 1.98 -10.16 14.81
N SER A 201 1.58 -11.16 14.03
CA SER A 201 2.43 -11.77 13.00
C SER A 201 2.86 -10.73 11.96
N LYS A 202 4.11 -10.82 11.47
CA LYS A 202 4.57 -9.99 10.34
C LYS A 202 3.75 -10.24 9.06
N HIS A 203 3.12 -11.41 8.93
CA HIS A 203 2.24 -11.75 7.82
C HIS A 203 0.84 -12.08 8.36
N PHE A 204 -0.17 -11.37 7.85
CA PHE A 204 -1.58 -11.55 8.21
C PHE A 204 -2.47 -11.18 7.03
N THR A 205 -3.77 -11.45 7.11
CA THR A 205 -4.65 -11.39 5.92
C THR A 205 -5.13 -9.98 5.61
N ILE A 206 -5.64 -9.24 6.60
CA ILE A 206 -6.23 -7.91 6.33
C ILE A 206 -5.75 -6.89 7.33
N LEU A 207 -5.32 -5.73 6.83
CA LEU A 207 -5.22 -4.49 7.59
C LEU A 207 -6.31 -3.53 7.11
N LYS A 208 -7.30 -3.24 7.96
CA LYS A 208 -8.21 -2.09 7.79
C LYS A 208 -7.67 -0.92 8.60
N LEU A 209 -7.54 0.25 7.98
CA LEU A 209 -7.13 1.49 8.62
C LEU A 209 -8.03 2.65 8.20
N ASP A 210 -8.77 3.17 9.17
CA ASP A 210 -9.79 4.19 8.97
C ASP A 210 -9.84 5.04 10.25
N ILE A 211 -8.98 6.05 10.33
CA ILE A 211 -8.86 6.90 11.54
C ILE A 211 -9.19 8.35 11.23
N ASP A 212 -9.74 8.60 10.03
CA ASP A 212 -10.15 9.90 9.53
C ASP A 212 -9.06 10.99 9.67
N SER A 213 -7.78 10.62 9.47
CA SER A 213 -6.68 11.50 9.87
C SER A 213 -5.40 11.36 9.04
N TYR A 214 -4.47 10.48 9.44
CA TYR A 214 -3.11 10.40 8.88
C TYR A 214 -2.75 8.96 8.51
N GLU A 215 -3.64 8.34 7.74
CA GLU A 215 -3.60 6.94 7.30
C GLU A 215 -2.23 6.59 6.70
N CYS A 216 -1.71 7.43 5.80
CA CYS A 216 -0.41 7.22 5.16
C CYS A 216 0.75 7.07 6.16
N SER A 217 0.82 7.90 7.21
CA SER A 217 1.92 7.85 8.19
C SER A 217 1.87 6.59 9.04
N VAL A 218 0.66 6.14 9.41
CA VAL A 218 0.44 4.89 10.14
C VAL A 218 0.78 3.69 9.27
N LEU A 219 0.31 3.66 8.03
CA LEU A 219 0.64 2.60 7.06
C LEU A 219 2.14 2.52 6.82
N GLU A 220 2.81 3.65 6.58
CA GLU A 220 4.25 3.68 6.36
C GLU A 220 5.00 3.09 7.54
N SER A 221 4.62 3.44 8.77
CA SER A 221 5.26 2.95 9.98
C SER A 221 5.11 1.42 10.14
N ILE A 222 3.90 0.90 9.91
CA ILE A 222 3.61 -0.54 9.94
C ILE A 222 4.42 -1.27 8.86
N LEU A 223 4.41 -0.79 7.62
CA LEU A 223 5.09 -1.45 6.50
C LEU A 223 6.62 -1.36 6.60
N ARG A 224 7.18 -0.23 7.06
CA ARG A 224 8.63 -0.10 7.31
C ARG A 224 9.12 -1.04 8.41
N ALA A 225 8.29 -1.35 9.40
CA ALA A 225 8.60 -2.35 10.43
C ALA A 225 8.52 -3.80 9.93
N GLY A 226 8.26 -4.03 8.64
CA GLY A 226 8.28 -5.36 8.02
C GLY A 226 6.95 -6.11 8.09
N TYR A 227 5.87 -5.48 8.54
CA TYR A 227 4.54 -6.09 8.44
C TYR A 227 4.06 -6.08 6.99
N ARG A 228 3.43 -7.18 6.57
CA ARG A 228 3.01 -7.45 5.19
C ARG A 228 1.62 -8.09 5.20
N PRO A 229 0.55 -7.30 5.44
CA PRO A 229 -0.83 -7.77 5.25
C PRO A 229 -1.07 -8.21 3.80
N GLU A 230 -1.87 -9.23 3.55
CA GLU A 230 -2.22 -9.67 2.18
C GLU A 230 -3.09 -8.61 1.47
N LEU A 231 -4.03 -8.03 2.21
CA LEU A 231 -4.95 -6.97 1.80
C LEU A 231 -4.83 -5.77 2.74
N ILE A 232 -4.87 -4.57 2.17
CA ILE A 232 -4.99 -3.32 2.90
C ILE A 232 -6.28 -2.65 2.46
N HIS A 233 -7.18 -2.41 3.40
CA HIS A 233 -8.34 -1.54 3.24
C HIS A 233 -8.06 -0.25 3.98
N THR A 234 -8.22 0.89 3.34
CA THR A 234 -8.05 2.19 4.01
C THR A 234 -8.92 3.24 3.36
N GLU A 235 -9.15 4.34 4.07
CA GLU A 235 -9.78 5.51 3.47
C GLU A 235 -8.74 6.42 2.79
N PHE A 236 -9.19 7.14 1.77
CA PHE A 236 -8.46 8.22 1.15
C PHE A 236 -9.32 9.48 1.08
N ASN A 237 -8.68 10.62 0.83
CA ASN A 237 -9.40 11.86 0.65
C ASN A 237 -9.67 12.14 -0.83
N PRO A 238 -10.92 12.03 -1.30
CA PRO A 238 -11.25 12.16 -2.71
C PRO A 238 -11.27 13.61 -3.20
N ILE A 239 -11.13 14.62 -2.33
CA ILE A 239 -11.00 16.02 -2.77
C ILE A 239 -9.71 16.26 -3.57
N PHE A 240 -8.71 15.41 -3.39
CA PHE A 240 -7.44 15.47 -4.10
C PHE A 240 -7.42 14.38 -5.19
N PRO A 241 -7.95 14.67 -6.40
CA PRO A 241 -7.98 13.68 -7.47
C PRO A 241 -6.56 13.37 -7.98
N PRO A 242 -6.31 12.17 -8.51
CA PRO A 242 -5.05 11.87 -9.20
C PRO A 242 -4.72 12.89 -10.30
N PRO A 243 -3.43 13.27 -10.49
CA PRO A 243 -2.25 12.73 -9.82
C PRO A 243 -1.87 13.46 -8.52
N VAL A 244 -2.73 14.34 -7.99
CA VAL A 244 -2.40 15.20 -6.85
C VAL A 244 -2.00 14.35 -5.64
N ILE A 245 -0.79 14.56 -5.15
CA ILE A 245 -0.28 13.98 -3.92
C ILE A 245 -0.62 14.93 -2.79
N PHE A 246 -1.44 14.48 -1.85
CA PHE A 246 -1.73 15.16 -0.59
C PHE A 246 -1.44 14.22 0.58
N ILE A 247 -0.63 14.68 1.53
CA ILE A 247 -0.33 13.97 2.78
C ILE A 247 -0.47 14.96 3.94
N PRO A 248 -1.38 14.71 4.91
CA PRO A 248 -1.47 15.50 6.11
C PRO A 248 -0.26 15.18 7.00
N ILE A 249 0.45 16.23 7.41
CA ILE A 249 1.54 16.13 8.38
C ILE A 249 0.90 16.25 9.76
N TYR A 250 0.87 15.14 10.47
CA TYR A 250 0.42 15.10 11.85
C TYR A 250 1.62 14.86 12.76
N ASN A 251 1.86 15.78 13.69
CA ASN A 251 2.95 15.72 14.67
C ASN A 251 2.37 15.72 16.09
N ALA A 252 1.44 14.81 16.34
CA ALA A 252 0.86 14.61 17.66
C ALA A 252 1.52 13.37 18.27
N THR A 253 2.08 13.54 19.46
CA THR A 253 2.81 12.47 20.13
C THR A 253 2.11 12.02 21.40
N THR A 254 1.02 12.70 21.79
CA THR A 254 0.27 12.43 23.01
C THR A 254 -1.24 12.55 22.80
N LYS A 255 -2.03 11.90 23.66
CA LYS A 255 -3.50 12.03 23.70
C LYS A 255 -3.98 13.49 23.83
N ASN A 256 -3.19 14.37 24.45
CA ASN A 256 -3.53 15.78 24.60
C ASN A 256 -3.35 16.57 23.29
N ASP A 257 -2.55 16.06 22.36
CA ASP A 257 -2.38 16.62 21.02
C ASP A 257 -3.48 16.15 20.06
N TRP A 258 -4.27 15.14 20.47
CA TRP A 258 -5.36 14.62 19.68
C TRP A 258 -6.39 15.72 19.40
N LYS A 259 -6.58 16.01 18.12
CA LYS A 259 -7.71 16.78 17.64
C LYS A 259 -8.73 15.81 17.06
N PRO A 260 -10.04 16.09 17.22
CA PRO A 260 -11.06 15.30 16.56
C PRO A 260 -10.77 15.22 15.07
N ALA A 261 -11.22 14.12 14.47
CA ALA A 261 -11.04 13.80 13.07
C ALA A 261 -11.17 15.04 12.19
N LEU A 262 -10.25 15.22 11.25
CA LEU A 262 -10.08 16.50 10.57
C LEU A 262 -11.36 16.90 9.79
N TRP A 263 -12.27 15.96 9.50
CA TRP A 263 -13.60 16.24 8.93
C TRP A 263 -14.60 16.91 9.90
N SER A 264 -14.44 16.80 11.22
CA SER A 264 -15.47 17.18 12.21
C SER A 264 -15.73 18.69 12.33
N ASN A 265 -14.91 19.53 11.68
CA ASN A 265 -14.97 20.99 11.75
C ASN A 265 -15.05 21.67 10.37
N ASN A 266 -15.73 21.07 9.38
CA ASN A 266 -15.73 21.51 7.97
C ASN A 266 -14.32 21.56 7.34
N ASN A 267 -13.36 20.86 7.94
CA ASN A 267 -12.00 20.86 7.47
C ASN A 267 -11.84 19.71 6.45
N LEU A 268 -11.40 20.09 5.25
CA LEU A 268 -11.31 19.21 4.08
C LEU A 268 -9.98 18.46 4.02
N PHE A 269 -9.11 18.69 5.00
CA PHE A 269 -7.74 18.20 5.05
C PHE A 269 -7.62 17.06 6.06
N TYR A 270 -8.28 15.93 5.76
CA TYR A 270 -8.12 14.64 6.43
C TYR A 270 -7.58 13.63 5.43
N GLY A 271 -7.01 12.52 5.90
CA GLY A 271 -6.50 11.44 5.08
C GLY A 271 -5.50 11.85 4.02
N CYS A 272 -4.93 10.88 3.32
CA CYS A 272 -4.07 11.18 2.18
C CYS A 272 -4.83 10.99 0.86
N SER A 273 -4.37 11.69 -0.19
CA SER A 273 -4.90 11.49 -1.55
C SER A 273 -4.69 10.06 -2.03
N LEU A 274 -5.46 9.63 -3.04
CA LEU A 274 -5.24 8.33 -3.69
C LEU A 274 -3.81 8.18 -4.21
N SER A 275 -3.27 9.20 -4.88
CA SER A 275 -1.92 9.13 -5.45
C SER A 275 -0.81 9.09 -4.39
N ALA A 276 -1.03 9.70 -3.23
CA ALA A 276 -0.13 9.52 -2.09
C ALA A 276 -0.11 8.07 -1.57
N LEU A 277 -1.29 7.45 -1.38
CA LEU A 277 -1.40 6.05 -0.98
C LEU A 277 -0.76 5.12 -2.01
N SER A 278 -1.08 5.29 -3.30
CA SER A 278 -0.51 4.48 -4.37
C SER A 278 1.01 4.59 -4.43
N ASN A 279 1.57 5.79 -4.28
CA ASN A 279 3.02 5.99 -4.25
C ASN A 279 3.67 5.30 -3.05
N LEU A 280 3.09 5.45 -1.86
CA LEU A 280 3.56 4.79 -0.63
C LEU A 280 3.52 3.27 -0.79
N LEU A 281 2.35 2.71 -1.08
CA LEU A 281 2.09 1.27 -1.07
C LEU A 281 2.80 0.53 -2.21
N LYS A 282 2.99 1.17 -3.36
CA LYS A 282 3.80 0.63 -4.46
C LYS A 282 5.25 0.33 -4.03
N SER A 283 5.83 1.13 -3.14
CA SER A 283 7.19 0.91 -2.64
C SER A 283 7.31 -0.34 -1.74
N PHE A 284 6.19 -0.90 -1.31
CA PHE A 284 6.09 -2.13 -0.53
C PHE A 284 5.44 -3.28 -1.33
N ASP A 285 5.45 -3.21 -2.66
CA ASP A 285 4.91 -4.22 -3.57
C ASP A 285 3.40 -4.48 -3.47
N TYR A 286 2.64 -3.45 -3.12
CA TYR A 286 1.18 -3.46 -3.23
C TYR A 286 0.72 -2.83 -4.55
N ILE A 287 -0.48 -3.21 -4.99
CA ILE A 287 -1.18 -2.61 -6.13
C ILE A 287 -2.59 -2.22 -5.72
N LEU A 288 -3.07 -1.10 -6.27
CA LEU A 288 -4.45 -0.65 -6.11
C LEU A 288 -5.37 -1.68 -6.78
N HIS A 289 -6.30 -2.25 -6.01
CA HIS A 289 -7.32 -3.17 -6.50
C HIS A 289 -8.60 -2.41 -6.85
N GLU A 290 -9.07 -1.55 -5.94
CA GLU A 290 -10.37 -0.90 -6.11
C GLU A 290 -10.46 0.41 -5.33
N VAL A 291 -11.30 1.30 -5.84
CA VAL A 291 -11.82 2.48 -5.17
C VAL A 291 -13.34 2.29 -5.14
N ASP A 292 -13.96 2.50 -3.98
CA ASP A 292 -15.42 2.57 -3.83
C ASP A 292 -15.69 3.71 -2.86
N PHE A 293 -16.06 4.86 -3.43
CA PHE A 293 -16.16 6.14 -2.75
C PHE A 293 -14.92 6.60 -1.99
N TRP A 294 -14.95 6.62 -0.66
CA TRP A 294 -13.88 7.09 0.23
C TRP A 294 -12.91 5.97 0.59
N ASP A 295 -13.30 4.73 0.34
CA ASP A 295 -12.51 3.57 0.64
C ASP A 295 -11.69 3.12 -0.56
N VAL A 296 -10.57 2.49 -0.25
CA VAL A 296 -9.70 1.85 -1.21
C VAL A 296 -9.17 0.53 -0.70
N ILE A 297 -9.04 -0.41 -1.63
CA ILE A 297 -8.45 -1.72 -1.37
C ILE A 297 -7.16 -1.83 -2.17
N TYR A 298 -6.09 -2.20 -1.48
CA TYR A 298 -4.82 -2.61 -2.05
C TYR A 298 -4.56 -4.08 -1.76
N ILE A 299 -3.88 -4.75 -2.68
CA ILE A 299 -3.52 -6.16 -2.58
C ILE A 299 -2.02 -6.31 -2.83
N GLN A 300 -1.37 -7.26 -2.14
CA GLN A 300 0.01 -7.61 -2.47
C GLN A 300 0.11 -8.08 -3.92
N ARG A 301 1.10 -7.54 -4.66
CA ARG A 301 1.28 -7.81 -6.09
C ARG A 301 1.41 -9.30 -6.40
N GLU A 302 2.17 -10.04 -5.60
CA GLU A 302 2.35 -11.47 -5.78
C GLU A 302 1.03 -12.23 -5.67
N ILE A 303 0.20 -11.88 -4.70
CA ILE A 303 -1.11 -12.48 -4.49
C ILE A 303 -2.02 -12.19 -5.68
N ALA A 304 -2.11 -10.93 -6.11
CA ALA A 304 -2.93 -10.58 -7.26
C ALA A 304 -2.50 -11.32 -8.55
N GLN A 305 -1.19 -11.47 -8.77
CA GLN A 305 -0.65 -12.17 -9.93
C GLN A 305 -0.90 -13.69 -9.88
N SER A 306 -0.66 -14.31 -8.73
CA SER A 306 -0.83 -15.76 -8.54
C SER A 306 -2.29 -16.19 -8.58
N THR A 307 -3.20 -15.34 -8.09
CA THR A 307 -4.64 -15.58 -8.06
C THR A 307 -5.38 -15.00 -9.28
N GLN A 308 -4.66 -14.32 -10.18
CA GLN A 308 -5.20 -13.67 -11.39
C GLN A 308 -6.30 -12.63 -11.10
N ILE A 309 -6.23 -11.97 -9.94
CA ILE A 309 -7.12 -10.87 -9.58
C ILE A 309 -6.85 -9.69 -10.53
N GLN A 310 -7.93 -9.14 -11.07
CA GLN A 310 -7.86 -7.98 -11.95
C GLN A 310 -7.76 -6.68 -11.16
N VAL A 311 -6.94 -5.77 -11.66
CA VAL A 311 -6.74 -4.45 -11.06
C VAL A 311 -6.90 -3.35 -12.10
N PRO A 312 -7.27 -2.12 -11.69
CA PRO A 312 -7.33 -0.96 -12.57
C PRO A 312 -5.98 -0.66 -13.23
N ALA A 313 -6.03 -0.04 -14.41
CA ALA A 313 -4.81 0.30 -15.15
C ALA A 313 -3.94 1.34 -14.43
N ASN A 314 -4.55 2.26 -13.68
CA ASN A 314 -3.91 3.31 -12.89
C ASN A 314 -4.93 3.97 -11.94
N ASP A 315 -4.43 4.84 -11.05
CA ASP A 315 -5.23 5.61 -10.09
C ASP A 315 -6.35 6.43 -10.76
N HIS A 316 -6.13 7.00 -11.96
CA HIS A 316 -7.16 7.79 -12.63
C HIS A 316 -8.38 6.95 -13.02
N ILE A 317 -8.16 5.74 -13.54
CA ILE A 317 -9.25 4.82 -13.90
C ILE A 317 -9.99 4.37 -12.64
N ALA A 318 -9.25 4.01 -11.59
CA ALA A 318 -9.84 3.59 -10.32
C ALA A 318 -10.69 4.71 -9.69
N TYR A 319 -10.13 5.91 -9.55
CA TYR A 319 -10.81 7.09 -9.00
C TYR A 319 -12.06 7.45 -9.82
N ARG A 320 -11.95 7.41 -11.15
CA ARG A 320 -13.08 7.73 -12.03
C ARG A 320 -14.24 6.77 -11.80
N HIS A 321 -14.01 5.46 -11.87
CA HIS A 321 -15.08 4.47 -11.73
C HIS A 321 -15.60 4.39 -10.29
N GLY A 322 -14.69 4.42 -9.32
CA GLY A 322 -14.99 4.23 -7.89
C GLY A 322 -15.58 5.45 -7.19
N PHE A 323 -15.29 6.66 -7.67
CA PHE A 323 -15.74 7.91 -7.04
C PHE A 323 -16.58 8.79 -7.98
N LEU A 324 -16.06 9.18 -9.15
CA LEU A 324 -16.72 10.17 -10.01
C LEU A 324 -17.96 9.62 -10.75
N GLU A 325 -17.89 8.38 -11.21
CA GLU A 325 -18.97 7.68 -11.92
C GLU A 325 -19.74 6.74 -11.01
N HIS A 326 -19.45 6.79 -9.70
CA HIS A 326 -20.11 5.97 -8.73
C HIS A 326 -21.62 6.24 -8.74
N SER A 327 -22.42 5.17 -8.83
CA SER A 327 -23.88 5.25 -9.00
C SER A 327 -24.60 6.08 -7.93
N CYS A 328 -23.98 6.18 -6.76
CA CYS A 328 -24.52 6.90 -5.61
C CYS A 328 -24.00 8.31 -5.47
N LEU A 329 -23.08 8.78 -6.32
CA LEU A 329 -22.54 10.12 -6.21
C LEU A 329 -23.64 11.18 -6.25
N SER A 330 -24.61 11.06 -7.16
CA SER A 330 -25.75 11.98 -7.26
C SER A 330 -26.63 11.98 -6.01
N TYR A 331 -26.84 10.81 -5.40
CA TYR A 331 -27.56 10.70 -4.14
C TYR A 331 -26.77 11.36 -3.00
N CYS A 332 -25.46 11.10 -2.94
CA CYS A 332 -24.59 11.68 -1.94
C CYS A 332 -24.48 13.20 -2.04
N LYS A 333 -24.46 13.74 -3.26
CA LYS A 333 -24.54 15.19 -3.50
C LYS A 333 -25.77 15.84 -2.87
N ALA A 334 -26.91 15.17 -2.94
CA ALA A 334 -28.18 15.68 -2.43
C ALA A 334 -28.33 15.54 -0.92
N ASN A 335 -27.63 14.59 -0.28
CA ASN A 335 -27.86 14.20 1.11
C ASN A 335 -26.66 14.45 2.04
N ALA A 336 -25.44 14.60 1.52
CA ALA A 336 -24.27 14.79 2.34
C ALA A 336 -24.18 16.22 2.87
N LYS A 337 -24.01 16.34 4.20
CA LYS A 337 -23.70 17.62 4.86
C LYS A 337 -22.35 18.20 4.43
N LEU A 338 -21.44 17.37 3.92
CA LEU A 338 -20.10 17.75 3.49
C LEU A 338 -20.01 18.20 2.02
N TYR A 339 -21.08 18.01 1.23
CA TYR A 339 -21.04 18.32 -0.21
C TYR A 339 -21.21 19.83 -0.44
N ASN A 340 -20.12 20.56 -0.27
CA ASN A 340 -20.07 21.96 -0.64
C ASN A 340 -19.98 22.05 -2.16
N SER A 341 -20.92 22.75 -2.81
CA SER A 341 -20.89 23.00 -4.26
C SER A 341 -19.57 23.62 -4.73
N LYS A 342 -18.83 24.28 -3.82
CA LYS A 342 -17.47 24.77 -4.07
C LYS A 342 -16.44 23.66 -4.27
N ILE A 343 -16.56 22.52 -3.59
CA ILE A 343 -15.67 21.36 -3.74
C ILE A 343 -15.89 20.70 -5.09
N GLU A 344 -17.15 20.52 -5.51
CA GLU A 344 -17.45 20.00 -6.84
C GLU A 344 -16.90 20.90 -7.94
N ASN A 345 -17.11 22.21 -7.81
CA ASN A 345 -16.54 23.17 -8.75
C ASN A 345 -15.01 23.13 -8.71
N ALA A 346 -14.39 22.98 -7.54
CA ALA A 346 -12.95 22.86 -7.41
C ALA A 346 -12.41 21.58 -8.10
N ILE A 347 -13.00 20.42 -7.83
CA ILE A 347 -12.63 19.14 -8.45
C ILE A 347 -12.85 19.19 -9.96
N LYS A 348 -14.03 19.65 -10.42
CA LYS A 348 -14.33 19.80 -11.86
C LYS A 348 -13.38 20.77 -12.55
N THR A 349 -13.04 21.88 -11.90
CA THR A 349 -12.13 22.88 -12.47
C THR A 349 -10.69 22.36 -12.50
N ALA A 350 -10.21 21.75 -11.41
CA ALA A 350 -8.90 21.11 -11.35
C ALA A 350 -8.77 20.02 -12.43
N TRP A 351 -9.82 19.22 -12.61
CA TRP A 351 -9.90 18.19 -13.64
C TRP A 351 -9.86 18.77 -15.06
N ASN A 352 -10.69 19.78 -15.35
CA ASN A 352 -10.76 20.39 -16.67
C ASN A 352 -9.52 21.22 -17.03
N GLN A 353 -8.80 21.73 -16.04
CA GLN A 353 -7.68 22.63 -16.27
C GLN A 353 -6.32 21.96 -16.15
N SER A 354 -6.20 20.77 -15.57
CA SER A 354 -4.91 20.12 -15.28
C SER A 354 -3.90 21.08 -14.63
N ASN A 355 -4.39 22.09 -13.90
CA ASN A 355 -3.59 23.24 -13.51
C ASN A 355 -3.40 23.26 -11.99
N VAL A 356 -2.21 22.84 -11.58
CA VAL A 356 -1.76 22.74 -10.18
C VAL A 356 -1.94 24.06 -9.43
N THR A 357 -1.75 25.20 -10.10
CA THR A 357 -1.89 26.54 -9.51
C THR A 357 -3.30 26.80 -8.98
N PHE A 358 -4.33 26.22 -9.61
CA PHE A 358 -5.71 26.36 -9.14
C PHE A 358 -5.97 25.58 -7.85
N MET A 359 -5.40 24.37 -7.71
CA MET A 359 -5.50 23.59 -6.48
C MET A 359 -4.82 24.29 -5.31
N THR A 360 -3.66 24.93 -5.52
CA THR A 360 -3.01 25.75 -4.49
C THR A 360 -3.94 26.88 -4.00
N ASN A 361 -4.62 27.58 -4.91
CA ASN A 361 -5.56 28.65 -4.56
C ASN A 361 -6.80 28.14 -3.81
N VAL A 362 -7.33 26.97 -4.19
CA VAL A 362 -8.42 26.31 -3.47
C VAL A 362 -7.98 25.97 -2.05
N ILE A 363 -6.75 25.46 -1.91
CA ILE A 363 -6.20 25.05 -0.62
C ILE A 363 -5.97 26.24 0.30
N ASP A 364 -5.43 27.36 -0.21
CA ASP A 364 -5.27 28.60 0.55
C ASP A 364 -6.62 29.16 1.03
N LEU A 365 -7.71 28.91 0.31
CA LEU A 365 -9.06 29.33 0.68
C LEU A 365 -9.64 28.49 1.84
N PHE A 366 -9.27 27.20 1.94
CA PHE A 366 -9.87 26.25 2.88
C PHE A 366 -8.97 25.85 4.06
N ALA A 367 -7.65 26.05 3.97
CA ALA A 367 -6.68 25.83 5.04
C ALA A 367 -5.94 27.15 5.35
N PRO A 368 -6.59 28.12 6.01
CA PRO A 368 -5.91 29.33 6.43
C PRO A 368 -4.72 28.94 7.31
N ILE A 369 -3.56 29.53 7.01
CA ILE A 369 -2.29 29.34 7.71
C ILE A 369 -2.55 29.28 9.21
N SER A 370 -2.39 28.09 9.81
CA SER A 370 -2.45 27.99 11.25
C SER A 370 -1.26 28.77 11.79
N LEU A 371 -1.52 29.91 12.45
CA LEU A 371 -0.49 30.73 13.10
C LEU A 371 0.37 29.94 14.13
N LYS A 372 0.00 28.69 14.44
CA LYS A 372 0.76 27.78 15.31
C LYS A 372 1.87 26.99 14.62
N THR A 373 1.96 26.94 13.27
CA THR A 373 2.95 26.11 12.56
C THR A 373 4.16 26.87 12.00
N ASN A 374 4.49 28.06 12.51
CA ASN A 374 5.64 28.88 12.03
C ASN A 374 5.68 29.02 10.49
N GLY A 375 4.51 29.13 9.84
CA GLY A 375 4.42 29.32 8.39
C GLY A 375 4.69 28.08 7.53
N LYS A 376 4.83 26.88 8.12
CA LYS A 376 4.82 25.62 7.34
C LYS A 376 3.38 25.10 7.23
N HIS A 377 2.93 24.79 6.01
CA HIS A 377 1.65 24.11 5.81
C HIS A 377 1.70 22.75 6.51
N PRO A 378 0.64 22.33 7.23
CA PRO A 378 0.58 21.03 7.91
C PRO A 378 0.35 19.88 6.91
N TYR A 379 0.79 20.02 5.67
CA TYR A 379 0.58 19.05 4.60
C TYR A 379 1.63 19.21 3.51
N ILE A 380 1.89 18.12 2.79
CA ILE A 380 2.71 18.09 1.58
C ILE A 380 1.78 17.98 0.38
N ILE A 381 1.93 18.88 -0.60
CA ILE A 381 1.24 18.80 -1.88
C ILE A 381 2.26 18.76 -3.01
N SER A 382 2.13 17.79 -3.92
CA SER A 382 2.91 17.71 -5.15
C SER A 382 2.00 17.32 -6.33
N PRO A 383 2.27 17.84 -7.54
CA PRO A 383 1.73 17.25 -8.76
C PRO A 383 2.27 15.85 -9.03
#